data_AF-A0A7V6NF74-F1
#
_entry.id   AF-A0A7V6NF74-F1
#
_cell.length_a   1.000
_cell.length_b   1.000
_cell.length_c   1.000
_cell.angle_alpha   90.00
_cell.angle_beta   90.00
_cell.angle_gamma   90.00
#
_symmetry.space_group_name_H-M   'P 1'
#
loop_
_entity.id
_entity.type
_entity.pdbx_description
1 polymer ?
#
loop_
_entity_poly.entity_id
_entity_poly.type
_entity_poly.pdbx_seq_one_letter_code
_entity_poly.pdbx_strand_id
1 'polypeptide(L)'
;YKDDMGFHFMHTETFEQIALQDDLVENPDLMKEGQLVEMMFLADEERVLTCELPPFVEMEVTYTEPAVKGDTASSNALKAATIETGAEIMVPLFINQGEIIKVDTRTRTYAERVR
;
A
#
# COMPACT_ATOMS: atom_id res chain seq x y z
N TYR A 1 -13.20 2.10 -1.54
CA TYR A 1 -13.19 2.94 -0.32
C TYR A 1 -13.51 2.05 0.87
N LYS A 2 -13.27 2.49 2.11
CA LYS A 2 -13.54 1.69 3.31
C LYS A 2 -14.57 2.39 4.20
N ASP A 3 -15.52 1.63 4.74
CA ASP A 3 -16.45 2.07 5.78
C ASP A 3 -16.50 1.07 6.95
N ASP A 4 -17.43 1.25 7.90
CA ASP A 4 -17.59 0.37 9.06
C ASP A 4 -17.97 -1.08 8.68
N MET A 5 -18.43 -1.32 7.45
CA MET A 5 -18.85 -2.63 6.95
C MET A 5 -17.77 -3.34 6.14
N GLY A 6 -16.67 -2.66 5.79
CA GLY A 6 -15.52 -3.23 5.09
C GLY A 6 -15.07 -2.39 3.89
N PHE A 7 -14.45 -3.06 2.92
CA PHE A 7 -14.00 -2.44 1.68
C PHE A 7 -15.05 -2.57 0.58
N HIS A 8 -15.27 -1.45 -0.11
CA HIS A 8 -16.16 -1.35 -1.27
C HIS A 8 -15.35 -1.07 -2.51
N PHE A 9 -15.54 -1.92 -3.51
CA PHE A 9 -14.88 -1.87 -4.81
C PHE A 9 -15.92 -1.75 -5.92
N MET A 10 -15.47 -1.25 -7.06
CA MET A 10 -16.28 -1.16 -8.27
C MET A 10 -15.53 -1.85 -9.40
N HIS A 11 -16.17 -2.82 -10.03
CA HIS A 11 -15.61 -3.48 -11.20
C HIS A 11 -15.43 -2.45 -12.33
N THR A 12 -14.24 -2.38 -12.91
CA THR A 12 -13.86 -1.33 -13.87
C THR A 12 -14.61 -1.41 -15.20
N GLU A 13 -15.04 -2.61 -15.60
CA GLU A 13 -15.80 -2.84 -16.84
C GLU A 13 -17.32 -2.91 -16.65
N THR A 14 -17.82 -3.70 -15.68
CA THR A 14 -19.26 -3.91 -15.46
C THR A 14 -19.91 -2.86 -14.56
N PHE A 15 -19.11 -2.05 -13.84
CA PHE A 15 -19.58 -1.11 -12.81
C PHE A 15 -20.35 -1.75 -11.66
N GLU A 16 -20.24 -3.07 -11.49
CA GLU A 16 -20.81 -3.78 -10.36
C GLU A 16 -20.05 -3.45 -9.08
N GLN A 17 -20.79 -3.29 -7.98
CA GLN A 17 -20.22 -3.02 -6.67
C GLN A 17 -19.97 -4.32 -5.93
N ILE A 18 -18.79 -4.42 -5.33
CA ILE A 18 -18.35 -5.60 -4.59
C ILE A 18 -17.92 -5.14 -3.21
N ALA A 19 -18.56 -5.69 -2.18
CA ALA A 19 -18.22 -5.44 -0.79
C ALA A 19 -17.45 -6.65 -0.23
N LEU A 20 -16.31 -6.38 0.40
CA LEU A 20 -15.46 -7.38 1.02
C LEU A 20 -15.16 -7.00 2.47
N GLN A 21 -15.10 -8.00 3.34
CA GLN A 21 -14.59 -7.81 4.69
C GLN A 21 -13.06 -7.69 4.68
N ASP A 22 -12.52 -7.01 5.68
CA ASP A 22 -11.09 -6.72 5.81
C ASP A 22 -10.20 -7.97 5.80
N ASP A 23 -10.71 -9.12 6.22
CA ASP A 23 -10.00 -10.40 6.30
C ASP A 23 -9.77 -11.06 4.93
N LEU A 24 -10.54 -10.68 3.90
CA LEU A 24 -10.38 -11.15 2.52
C LEU A 24 -9.47 -10.26 1.68
N VAL A 25 -9.06 -9.10 2.22
CA VAL A 25 -8.21 -8.14 1.53
C VAL A 25 -6.77 -8.31 2.00
N GLU A 26 -5.85 -8.55 1.07
CA GLU A 26 -4.43 -8.62 1.41
C GLU A 26 -3.82 -7.22 1.57
N ASN A 27 -3.04 -7.03 2.65
CA ASN A 27 -2.40 -5.76 3.01
C ASN A 27 -3.37 -4.54 2.97
N PRO A 28 -4.50 -4.60 3.69
CA PRO A 28 -5.53 -3.57 3.63
C PRO A 28 -5.04 -2.19 4.10
N ASP A 29 -3.99 -2.14 4.93
CA ASP A 29 -3.36 -0.91 5.40
C ASP A 29 -2.50 -0.21 4.32
N LEU A 30 -2.17 -0.90 3.23
CA LEU A 30 -1.50 -0.33 2.06
C LEU A 30 -2.49 0.08 0.96
N MET A 31 -3.80 0.03 1.23
CA MET A 31 -4.83 0.37 0.26
C MET A 31 -5.30 1.81 0.43
N LYS A 32 -4.96 2.67 -0.54
CA LYS A 32 -5.50 4.02 -0.62
C LYS A 32 -6.82 4.08 -1.39
N GLU A 33 -7.57 5.16 -1.20
CA GLU A 33 -8.78 5.39 -1.97
C GLU A 33 -8.47 5.49 -3.47
N GLY A 34 -9.32 4.87 -4.30
CA GLY A 34 -9.13 4.85 -5.75
C GLY A 34 -8.06 3.87 -6.25
N GLN A 35 -7.44 3.10 -5.36
CA GLN A 35 -6.46 2.08 -5.75
C GLN A 35 -7.11 0.94 -6.55
N LEU A 36 -6.47 0.55 -7.64
CA LEU A 36 -6.85 -0.64 -8.40
C LEU A 36 -6.37 -1.90 -7.68
N VAL A 37 -7.18 -2.95 -7.73
CA VAL A 37 -6.91 -4.27 -7.14
C VAL A 37 -7.23 -5.36 -8.16
N GLU A 38 -6.62 -6.51 -7.99
CA GLU A 38 -6.97 -7.72 -8.71
C GLU A 38 -7.81 -8.63 -7.80
N MET A 39 -8.95 -9.08 -8.30
CA MET A 39 -9.84 -9.98 -7.57
C MET A 39 -9.94 -11.31 -8.29
N MET A 40 -9.74 -12.40 -7.55
CA MET A 40 -9.95 -13.75 -8.06
C MET A 40 -11.32 -14.25 -7.61
N PHE A 41 -12.14 -14.70 -8.55
CA PHE A 41 -13.47 -15.26 -8.26
C PHE A 41 -13.47 -16.78 -8.44
N LEU A 42 -14.23 -17.47 -7.58
CA LEU A 42 -14.64 -18.84 -7.83
C LEU A 42 -15.80 -18.82 -8.83
N ALA A 43 -15.55 -19.33 -10.04
CA ALA A 43 -16.47 -19.25 -11.18
C ALA A 43 -17.88 -19.81 -10.90
N ASP A 44 -17.99 -20.75 -9.96
CA ASP A 44 -19.23 -21.51 -9.70
C ASP A 44 -20.15 -20.82 -8.68
N GLU A 45 -19.59 -19.98 -7.80
CA GLU A 45 -20.29 -19.42 -6.64
C GLU A 45 -20.29 -17.88 -6.61
N GLU A 46 -19.68 -17.23 -7.63
CA GLU A 46 -19.45 -15.78 -7.68
C GLU A 46 -18.80 -15.23 -6.40
N ARG A 47 -18.08 -16.09 -5.68
CA ARG A 47 -17.41 -15.76 -4.41
C ARG A 47 -16.00 -15.30 -4.69
N VAL A 48 -15.61 -14.16 -4.10
CA VAL A 48 -14.23 -13.68 -4.12
C VAL A 48 -13.36 -14.62 -3.27
N LEU A 49 -12.25 -15.08 -3.86
CA LEU A 49 -11.23 -15.91 -3.22
C LEU A 49 -10.12 -15.03 -2.63
N THR A 50 -9.58 -14.11 -3.43
CA THR A 50 -8.56 -13.16 -3.01
C THR A 50 -8.82 -11.79 -3.61
N CYS A 51 -8.42 -10.75 -2.87
CA CYS A 51 -8.39 -9.37 -3.31
C CYS A 51 -6.99 -8.81 -3.00
N GLU A 52 -6.19 -8.63 -4.04
CA GLU A 52 -4.77 -8.30 -3.92
C GLU A 52 -4.47 -6.94 -4.54
N LEU A 53 -3.60 -6.19 -3.87
CA LEU A 53 -2.99 -5.01 -4.47
C LEU A 53 -2.01 -5.44 -5.58
N PRO A 54 -1.74 -4.57 -6.57
CA PRO A 54 -0.63 -4.77 -7.49
C PRO A 54 0.66 -5.06 -6.73
N PRO A 55 1.62 -5.79 -7.31
CA PRO A 55 2.89 -6.12 -6.65
C PRO A 55 3.67 -4.89 -6.14
N PHE A 56 3.41 -3.74 -6.75
CA PHE A 56 3.97 -2.47 -6.35
C PHE A 56 2.89 -1.39 -6.30
N VAL A 57 2.92 -0.58 -5.25
CA VAL A 57 2.04 0.58 -5.09
C VAL A 57 2.87 1.82 -4.85
N GLU A 58 2.40 2.96 -5.38
CA GLU A 58 3.02 4.26 -5.17
C GLU A 58 2.31 5.00 -4.04
N MET A 59 3.11 5.48 -3.08
CA MET A 59 2.63 6.04 -1.83
C MET A 59 3.40 7.31 -1.50
N GLU A 60 2.69 8.36 -1.13
CA GLU A 60 3.33 9.58 -0.61
C GLU A 60 3.76 9.39 0.85
N VAL A 61 4.98 9.83 1.17
CA VAL A 61 5.46 9.89 2.56
C VAL A 61 4.87 11.11 3.26
N THR A 62 3.95 10.88 4.20
CA THR A 62 3.31 11.95 4.98
C THR A 62 4.15 12.38 6.17
N TYR A 63 5.01 11.50 6.70
CA TYR A 63 5.93 11.82 7.79
C TYR A 63 7.16 10.91 7.80
N THR A 64 8.34 11.46 8.09
CA THR A 64 9.54 10.69 8.40
C THR A 64 10.53 11.58 9.15
N GLU A 65 11.38 11.00 10.01
CA GLU A 65 12.37 11.78 10.74
C GLU A 65 13.41 12.40 9.79
N PRO A 66 13.90 13.63 10.08
CA PRO A 66 15.03 14.21 9.35
C PRO A 66 16.26 13.30 9.47
N ALA A 67 17.00 13.13 8.37
CA ALA A 67 18.24 12.37 8.42
C ALA A 67 19.23 13.02 9.41
N VAL A 68 19.59 12.31 10.48
CA VAL A 68 20.59 12.78 11.43
C VAL A 68 21.96 12.64 10.78
N LYS A 69 22.72 13.74 10.69
CA LYS A 69 24.06 13.81 10.05
C LYS A 69 25.13 12.85 10.62
N GLY A 70 24.80 12.05 11.64
CA GLY A 70 25.68 11.07 12.28
C GLY A 70 25.34 9.59 12.03
N ASP A 71 24.18 9.25 11.47
CA ASP A 71 23.75 7.86 11.25
C ASP A 71 24.34 7.22 9.97
N THR A 72 25.38 7.83 9.40
CA THR A 72 26.07 7.36 8.19
C THR A 72 27.00 6.17 8.42
N ALA A 73 27.00 5.57 9.63
CA ALA A 73 27.87 4.44 9.98
C ALA A 73 27.53 3.14 9.21
N SER A 74 26.41 3.08 8.48
CA SER A 74 26.05 1.94 7.63
C SER A 74 25.36 2.43 6.37
N SER A 75 25.87 2.04 5.19
CA SER A 75 25.28 2.37 3.88
C SER A 75 23.83 1.88 3.70
N ASN A 76 23.37 1.01 4.61
CA ASN A 76 22.04 0.39 4.60
C ASN A 76 21.16 0.88 5.76
N ALA A 77 21.48 2.01 6.39
CA ALA A 77 20.63 2.57 7.42
C ALA A 77 19.25 2.93 6.84
N LEU A 78 18.21 2.45 7.52
CA LEU A 78 16.81 2.71 7.19
C LEU A 78 16.18 3.52 8.32
N LYS A 79 15.19 4.33 7.99
CA LYS A 79 14.35 5.05 8.94
C LYS A 79 12.89 4.74 8.68
N ALA A 80 12.07 4.91 9.71
CA ALA A 80 10.63 4.79 9.59
C ALA A 80 10.04 5.97 8.78
N ALA A 81 9.09 5.68 7.91
CA ALA A 81 8.29 6.65 7.19
C ALA A 81 6.81 6.23 7.23
N THR A 82 5.95 7.16 7.66
CA THR A 82 4.50 7.03 7.56
C THR A 82 4.07 7.44 6.16
N ILE A 83 3.27 6.60 5.50
CA ILE A 83 2.71 6.88 4.17
C ILE A 83 1.27 7.44 4.26
N GLU A 84 0.71 7.85 3.13
CA GLU A 84 -0.64 8.45 3.04
C GLU A 84 -1.78 7.60 3.63
N THR A 85 -1.63 6.28 3.65
CA THR A 85 -2.60 5.37 4.27
C THR A 85 -2.43 5.26 5.80
N GLY A 86 -1.37 5.85 6.36
CA GLY A 86 -0.99 5.71 7.77
C GLY A 86 -0.10 4.51 8.09
N ALA A 87 0.16 3.62 7.13
CA ALA A 87 1.09 2.52 7.32
C ALA A 87 2.54 3.03 7.48
N GLU A 88 3.37 2.24 8.16
CA GLU A 88 4.78 2.56 8.41
C GLU A 88 5.69 1.67 7.56
N ILE A 89 6.57 2.28 6.76
CA ILE A 89 7.50 1.60 5.86
C ILE A 89 8.94 2.03 6.18
N MET A 90 9.85 1.06 6.21
CA MET A 90 11.28 1.34 6.36
C MET A 90 11.85 1.84 5.03
N VAL A 91 12.38 3.06 5.03
CA VAL A 91 12.91 3.73 3.84
C VAL A 91 14.36 4.16 4.03
N PRO A 92 15.15 4.33 2.95
CA PRO A 92 16.50 4.88 3.05
C PRO A 92 16.54 6.28 3.69
N LEU A 93 17.63 6.61 4.37
CA LEU A 93 17.77 7.90 5.09
C LEU A 93 17.54 9.14 4.22
N PHE A 94 17.80 9.05 2.91
CA PHE A 94 17.65 10.17 1.98
C PHE A 94 16.20 10.48 1.59
N ILE A 95 15.24 9.60 1.92
CA ILE A 95 13.82 9.84 1.64
C ILE A 95 13.30 10.95 2.54
N ASN A 96 12.52 11.88 1.98
CA ASN A 96 11.96 13.00 2.73
C ASN A 96 10.43 12.97 2.69
N GLN A 97 9.81 13.72 3.61
CA GLN A 97 8.38 13.97 3.58
C GLN A 97 7.97 14.64 2.26
N GLY A 98 6.82 14.24 1.72
CA GLY A 98 6.28 14.68 0.43
C GLY A 98 6.88 13.97 -0.79
N GLU A 99 7.85 13.06 -0.60
CA GLU A 99 8.32 12.22 -1.70
C GLU A 99 7.38 11.04 -1.93
N ILE A 100 7.22 10.64 -3.19
CA ILE A 100 6.48 9.44 -3.57
C ILE A 100 7.46 8.26 -3.64
N ILE A 101 7.15 7.21 -2.91
CA ILE A 101 7.90 5.96 -2.89
C ILE A 101 7.06 4.84 -3.49
N LYS A 102 7.74 3.88 -4.10
CA LYS A 102 7.15 2.63 -4.52
C LYS A 102 7.41 1.57 -3.45
N VAL A 103 6.36 0.89 -3.03
CA VAL A 103 6.38 -0.15 -1.98
C VAL A 103 6.04 -1.48 -2.64
N ASP A 104 6.85 -2.52 -2.40
CA ASP A 104 6.50 -3.90 -2.75
C ASP A 104 5.46 -4.40 -1.76
N THR A 105 4.25 -4.69 -2.22
CA THR A 105 3.12 -5.07 -1.35
C THR A 105 3.29 -6.47 -0.77
N ARG A 106 4.07 -7.33 -1.42
CA ARG A 106 4.28 -8.73 -0.99
C ARG A 106 5.27 -8.81 0.16
N THR A 107 6.30 -7.97 0.14
CA THR A 107 7.34 -7.93 1.18
C THR A 107 7.19 -6.75 2.13
N ARG A 108 6.33 -5.79 1.83
CA ARG A 108 6.11 -4.53 2.58
C ARG A 108 7.40 -3.70 2.71
N THR A 109 8.21 -3.70 1.65
CA THR A 109 9.50 -3.00 1.63
C THR A 109 9.53 -1.89 0.61
N TYR A 110 10.29 -0.84 0.89
CA TYR A 110 10.69 0.16 -0.09
C TYR A 110 11.35 -0.50 -1.32
N ALA A 111 10.85 -0.18 -2.51
CA ALA A 111 11.43 -0.62 -3.78
C ALA A 111 12.25 0.50 -4.43
N GLU A 112 11.65 1.67 -4.65
CA GLU A 112 12.32 2.81 -5.27
C GLU A 112 11.64 4.14 -4.91
N ARG A 113 12.32 5.26 -5.17
CA ARG A 113 11.73 6.61 -5.10
C ARG A 113 11.26 6.99 -6.50
N VAL A 114 9.97 7.31 -6.62
CA VAL A 114 9.38 7.78 -7.87
C VAL A 114 9.88 9.21 -8.13
N ARG A 115 10.19 9.53 -9.39
CA ARG A 115 10.70 10.85 -9.82
C ARG A 115 9.68 11.58 -10.66
#